data_AF-A0A2P5Z350-F1
#
_entry.id   AF-A0A2P5Z350-F1
#
_cell.length_a   1.000
_cell.length_b   1.000
_cell.length_c   1.000
_cell.angle_alpha   90.00
_cell.angle_beta   90.00
_cell.angle_gamma   90.00
#
_symmetry.space_group_name_H-M   'P 1'
#
loop_
_entity.id
_entity.type
_entity.pdbx_description
1 polymer ?
#
loop_
_entity_poly.entity_id
_entity_poly.type
_entity_poly.pdbx_seq_one_letter_code
_entity_poly.pdbx_strand_id
1 'polypeptide(L)'
;MHLTPQQLNELYPYLFGFWAAIGLVALAFFTFNKNAPLKRRVLIVGSIATNGLMLVFFWATGAPPLFLVFAAAVVGYGLWQSIHLTRFCDACAALNAPQGHRQARTECRKCGAALAKP
;
A
#
# COMPACT_ATOMS: atom_id res chain seq x y z
N MET A 1 4.38 -2.87 25.87
CA MET A 1 4.10 -1.52 26.41
C MET A 1 2.61 -1.30 26.20
N HIS A 2 1.82 -1.13 27.26
CA HIS A 2 0.42 -0.74 27.09
C HIS A 2 0.36 0.79 27.17
N LEU A 3 0.00 1.45 26.07
CA LEU A 3 -0.23 2.89 26.07
C LEU A 3 -1.53 3.18 26.83
N THR A 4 -1.53 4.23 27.65
CA THR A 4 -2.79 4.73 28.22
C THR A 4 -3.65 5.38 27.13
N PRO A 5 -4.97 5.45 27.29
CA PRO A 5 -5.84 6.14 26.32
C PRO A 5 -5.42 7.60 26.06
N GLN A 6 -4.90 8.29 27.07
CA GLN A 6 -4.36 9.65 26.92
C GLN A 6 -3.10 9.70 26.06
N GLN A 7 -2.14 8.80 26.28
CA GLN A 7 -0.94 8.70 25.45
C GLN A 7 -1.28 8.36 23.99
N LEU A 8 -2.30 7.52 23.78
CA LEU A 8 -2.76 7.19 22.43
C LEU A 8 -3.38 8.41 21.73
N ASN A 9 -4.18 9.21 22.43
CA ASN A 9 -4.78 10.43 21.89
C ASN A 9 -3.73 11.47 21.51
N GLU A 10 -2.67 11.63 22.32
CA GLU A 10 -1.55 12.53 22.01
C GLU A 10 -0.73 12.03 20.80
N LEU A 11 -0.59 10.72 20.64
CA LEU A 11 0.14 10.12 19.52
C LEU A 11 -0.63 10.16 18.20
N TYR A 12 -1.97 10.10 18.26
CA TYR A 12 -2.85 10.00 17.10
C TYR A 12 -2.63 11.07 16.02
N PRO A 13 -2.50 12.38 16.31
CA PRO A 13 -2.25 13.39 15.28
C PRO A 13 -0.91 13.19 14.57
N TYR A 14 0.13 12.74 15.27
CA TYR A 14 1.43 12.43 14.67
C TYR A 14 1.35 11.20 13.79
N LEU A 15 0.65 10.16 14.24
CA LEU A 15 0.42 8.96 13.46
C LEU A 15 -0.36 9.28 12.18
N PHE A 16 -1.44 10.06 12.31
CA PHE A 16 -2.21 10.53 11.17
C PHE A 16 -1.36 11.35 10.20
N GLY A 17 -0.58 12.32 10.71
CA GLY A 17 0.31 13.14 9.90
C GLY A 17 1.37 12.31 9.17
N PHE A 18 1.95 11.32 9.84
CA PHE A 18 2.92 10.39 9.25
C PHE A 18 2.32 9.58 8.09
N TRP A 19 1.14 8.97 8.29
CA TRP A 19 0.46 8.22 7.24
C TRP A 19 -0.02 9.12 6.09
N ALA A 20 -0.52 10.31 6.40
CA ALA A 20 -0.91 11.30 5.40
C ALA A 20 0.30 11.73 4.54
N ALA A 21 1.44 11.99 5.16
CA ALA A 21 2.68 12.34 4.45
C ALA A 21 3.13 11.20 3.52
N ILE A 22 3.13 9.94 3.99
CA ILE A 22 3.44 8.79 3.13
C ILE A 22 2.46 8.70 1.95
N GLY A 23 1.16 8.85 2.22
CA GLY A 23 0.12 8.80 1.19
C GLY A 23 0.32 9.88 0.12
N LEU A 24 0.65 11.11 0.51
CA LEU A 24 0.91 12.21 -0.41
C LEU A 24 2.19 11.98 -1.24
N VAL A 25 3.27 11.52 -0.60
CA VAL A 25 4.52 11.20 -1.31
C VAL A 25 4.30 10.06 -2.31
N ALA A 26 3.58 9.00 -1.90
CA ALA A 26 3.24 7.91 -2.79
C ALA A 26 2.37 8.39 -3.96
N LEU A 27 1.34 9.20 -3.69
CA LEU A 27 0.48 9.77 -4.73
C LEU A 27 1.29 10.60 -5.73
N ALA A 28 2.13 11.51 -5.25
CA ALA A 28 2.99 12.33 -6.10
C ALA A 28 3.94 11.44 -6.93
N PHE A 29 4.62 10.49 -6.30
CA PHE A 29 5.54 9.58 -6.98
C PHE A 29 4.83 8.76 -8.08
N PHE A 30 3.71 8.12 -7.77
CA PHE A 30 2.98 7.29 -8.73
C PHE A 30 2.29 8.11 -9.82
N THR A 31 2.03 9.39 -9.60
CA THR A 31 1.45 10.29 -10.61
C THR A 31 2.51 10.86 -11.55
N PHE A 32 3.63 11.37 -11.02
CA PHE A 32 4.60 12.14 -11.80
C PHE A 32 5.77 11.33 -12.34
N ASN A 33 6.16 10.24 -11.68
CA ASN A 33 7.25 9.40 -12.20
C ASN A 33 6.82 8.74 -13.52
N LYS A 34 7.69 8.70 -14.53
CA LYS A 34 7.41 8.05 -15.83
C LYS A 34 8.10 6.69 -15.98
N ASN A 35 8.78 6.22 -14.94
CA ASN A 35 9.50 4.97 -14.95
C ASN A 35 8.63 3.81 -14.39
N ALA A 36 8.02 3.02 -15.30
CA ALA A 36 7.17 1.89 -14.95
C ALA A 36 7.86 0.78 -14.12
N PRO A 37 9.09 0.31 -14.46
CA PRO A 37 9.75 -0.71 -13.64
C PRO A 37 10.11 -0.19 -12.24
N LEU A 38 10.51 1.07 -12.11
CA LEU A 38 10.75 1.67 -10.80
C LEU A 38 9.46 1.75 -9.97
N LYS A 39 8.34 2.15 -10.58
CA LYS A 39 7.03 2.14 -9.90
C LYS A 39 6.65 0.75 -9.40
N ARG A 40 6.85 -0.28 -10.20
CA ARG A 40 6.58 -1.68 -9.80
C ARG A 40 7.39 -2.07 -8.57
N ARG A 41 8.69 -1.76 -8.57
CA ARG A 41 9.58 -2.03 -7.43
C ARG A 41 9.17 -1.24 -6.17
N VAL A 42 8.87 0.04 -6.32
CA VAL A 42 8.44 0.90 -5.21
C VAL A 42 7.09 0.46 -4.66
N LEU A 43 6.15 0.02 -5.50
CA LEU A 43 4.89 -0.55 -5.03
C LEU A 43 5.13 -1.78 -4.17
N ILE A 44 5.94 -2.74 -4.64
CA ILE A 44 6.22 -3.98 -3.90
C ILE A 44 6.94 -3.69 -2.59
N VAL A 45 8.09 -3.01 -2.65
CA VAL A 45 8.92 -2.72 -1.46
C VAL A 45 8.18 -1.80 -0.51
N GLY A 46 7.55 -0.75 -1.03
CA GLY A 46 6.77 0.20 -0.25
C GLY A 46 5.60 -0.46 0.46
N SER A 47 4.83 -1.31 -0.22
CA SER A 47 3.70 -2.02 0.39
C SER A 47 4.17 -3.01 1.47
N ILE A 48 5.28 -3.72 1.26
CA ILE A 48 5.84 -4.61 2.30
C ILE A 48 6.26 -3.79 3.52
N ALA A 49 6.98 -2.69 3.30
CA ALA A 49 7.49 -1.84 4.37
C ALA A 49 6.37 -1.18 5.18
N THR A 50 5.36 -0.58 4.52
CA THR A 50 4.25 0.08 5.22
C THR A 50 3.37 -0.92 5.97
N ASN A 51 3.10 -2.08 5.39
CA ASN A 51 2.36 -3.15 6.05
C ASN A 51 3.11 -3.71 7.27
N GLY A 52 4.42 -3.96 7.12
CA GLY A 52 5.26 -4.39 8.24
C GLY A 52 5.30 -3.36 9.35
N LEU A 53 5.47 -2.08 9.01
CA LEU A 53 5.46 -0.98 9.97
C LEU A 53 4.13 -0.89 10.73
N MET A 54 3.00 -1.06 10.03
CA MET A 54 1.68 -1.06 10.67
C MET A 54 1.51 -2.22 11.66
N LEU A 55 1.95 -3.43 11.31
CA LEU A 55 1.89 -4.58 12.21
C LEU A 55 2.81 -4.41 13.43
N VAL A 56 4.03 -3.89 13.23
CA VAL A 56 4.95 -3.55 14.32
C VAL A 56 4.32 -2.51 15.24
N PHE A 57 3.64 -1.50 14.69
CA PHE A 57 2.92 -0.50 15.48
C PHE A 57 1.81 -1.11 16.33
N PHE A 58 0.95 -1.98 15.75
CA PHE A 58 -0.09 -2.67 16.52
C PHE A 58 0.50 -3.53 17.65
N TRP A 59 1.60 -4.24 17.37
CA TRP A 59 2.29 -5.01 18.40
C TRP A 59 2.87 -4.11 19.50
N ALA A 60 3.53 -3.02 19.14
CA ALA A 60 4.17 -2.10 20.07
C ALA A 60 3.16 -1.37 20.99
N THR A 61 1.96 -1.09 20.48
CA THR A 61 0.86 -0.47 21.24
C THR A 61 0.10 -1.45 22.14
N GLY A 62 0.46 -2.74 22.10
CA GLY A 62 -0.10 -3.78 22.96
C GLY A 62 -1.41 -4.36 22.43
N ALA A 63 -1.60 -4.41 21.10
CA ALA A 63 -2.79 -5.00 20.51
C ALA A 63 -2.94 -6.49 20.89
N PRO A 64 -4.19 -6.99 21.07
CA PRO A 64 -4.43 -8.39 21.42
C PRO A 64 -3.87 -9.38 20.38
N PRO A 65 -3.39 -10.57 20.78
CA PRO A 65 -2.83 -11.55 19.85
C PRO A 65 -3.78 -11.95 18.72
N LEU A 66 -5.08 -12.15 19.02
CA LEU A 66 -6.10 -12.47 18.00
C LEU A 66 -6.27 -11.33 16.98
N PHE A 67 -6.21 -10.08 17.44
CA PHE A 67 -6.25 -8.92 16.55
C PHE A 67 -5.03 -8.88 15.64
N LEU A 68 -3.83 -9.17 16.16
CA LEU A 68 -2.60 -9.21 15.36
C LEU A 68 -2.64 -10.29 14.28
N VAL A 69 -3.12 -11.49 14.61
CA VAL A 69 -3.30 -12.58 13.63
C VAL A 69 -4.28 -12.16 12.53
N PHE A 70 -5.42 -11.59 12.92
CA PHE A 70 -6.41 -11.10 11.97
C PHE A 70 -5.86 -9.96 11.09
N ALA A 71 -5.22 -8.96 11.69
CA ALA A 71 -4.59 -7.85 10.98
C ALA A 71 -3.53 -8.36 10.00
N ALA A 72 -2.68 -9.29 10.41
CA ALA A 72 -1.66 -9.89 9.54
C ALA A 72 -2.30 -10.62 8.35
N ALA A 73 -3.41 -11.34 8.55
CA ALA A 73 -4.13 -12.02 7.46
C ALA A 73 -4.73 -11.01 6.46
N VAL A 74 -5.41 -9.97 6.95
CA VAL A 74 -6.02 -8.92 6.11
C VAL A 74 -4.95 -8.17 5.32
N VAL A 75 -3.87 -7.78 6.00
CA VAL A 75 -2.76 -7.04 5.41
C VAL A 75 -2.00 -7.89 4.39
N GLY A 76 -1.76 -9.16 4.70
CA GLY A 76 -1.14 -10.12 3.78
C GLY A 76 -1.98 -10.34 2.52
N TYR A 77 -3.30 -10.47 2.68
CA TYR A 77 -4.22 -10.56 1.55
C TYR A 77 -4.24 -9.28 0.71
N GLY A 78 -4.30 -8.11 1.34
CA GLY A 78 -4.24 -6.81 0.65
C GLY A 78 -2.91 -6.60 -0.08
N LEU A 79 -1.80 -7.03 0.50
CA LEU A 79 -0.48 -7.02 -0.13
C LEU A 79 -0.45 -7.90 -1.38
N TRP A 80 -0.94 -9.14 -1.26
CA TRP A 80 -1.06 -10.07 -2.39
C TRP A 80 -1.89 -9.45 -3.52
N GLN A 81 -3.06 -8.88 -3.20
CA GLN A 81 -3.89 -8.19 -4.19
C GLN A 81 -3.14 -7.04 -4.86
N SER A 82 -2.46 -6.20 -4.07
CA SER A 82 -1.74 -5.03 -4.57
C SER A 82 -0.64 -5.42 -5.55
N ILE A 83 0.13 -6.48 -5.24
CA ILE A 83 1.22 -6.98 -6.09
C ILE A 83 0.67 -7.66 -7.36
N HIS A 84 -0.35 -8.50 -7.23
CA HIS A 84 -0.81 -9.31 -8.37
C HIS A 84 -1.78 -8.58 -9.30
N LEU A 85 -2.55 -7.62 -8.78
CA LEU A 85 -3.63 -6.96 -9.53
C LEU A 85 -3.26 -5.57 -10.04
N THR A 86 -2.33 -4.87 -9.38
CA THR A 86 -1.89 -3.55 -9.85
C THR A 86 -0.93 -3.73 -11.02
N ARG A 87 -1.14 -2.94 -12.07
CA ARG A 87 -0.30 -2.91 -13.27
C ARG A 87 0.22 -1.51 -13.53
N PHE A 88 1.44 -1.42 -14.00
CA PHE A 88 2.00 -0.19 -14.56
C PHE A 88 2.16 -0.38 -16.06
N CYS A 89 1.68 0.59 -16.84
CA CYS A 89 1.80 0.53 -18.29
C CYS A 89 3.23 0.90 -18.70
N ASP A 90 3.91 0.04 -19.46
CA ASP A 90 5.28 0.33 -19.91
C ASP A 90 5.35 1.46 -20.96
N ALA A 91 4.26 1.69 -21.70
CA ALA A 91 4.21 2.74 -22.73
C ALA A 91 3.98 4.16 -22.17
N CYS A 92 3.14 4.31 -21.14
CA CYS A 92 2.76 5.64 -20.61
C CYS A 92 2.95 5.80 -19.10
N ALA A 93 3.50 4.78 -18.43
CA ALA A 93 3.74 4.71 -16.98
C ALA A 93 2.49 4.87 -16.09
N ALA A 94 1.29 4.79 -16.67
CA ALA A 94 0.04 4.93 -15.92
C ALA A 94 -0.15 3.76 -14.95
N LEU A 95 -0.59 4.09 -13.73
CA LEU A 95 -1.07 3.11 -12.76
C LEU A 95 -2.45 2.61 -13.20
N ASN A 96 -2.58 1.30 -13.28
CA ASN A 96 -3.81 0.60 -13.65
C ASN A 96 -4.19 -0.31 -12.48
N ALA A 97 -5.01 0.24 -11.59
CA ALA A 97 -5.63 -0.51 -10.51
C ALA A 97 -6.76 -1.41 -11.06
N PRO A 98 -7.06 -2.54 -10.41
CA PRO A 98 -8.15 -3.42 -10.83
C PRO A 98 -9.51 -2.71 -10.69
N GLN A 99 -10.45 -2.98 -11.60
CA GLN A 99 -11.80 -2.38 -11.56
C GLN A 99 -12.76 -3.12 -10.60
N GLY A 100 -12.30 -4.20 -9.97
CA GLY A 100 -12.99 -4.96 -8.93
C GLY A 100 -12.00 -5.83 -8.14
N HIS A 101 -12.47 -6.62 -7.17
CA HIS A 101 -11.58 -7.30 -6.22
C HIS A 101 -10.76 -8.48 -6.78
N ARG A 102 -10.94 -8.90 -8.05
CA ARG A 102 -10.44 -10.22 -8.50
C ARG A 102 -9.75 -10.28 -9.85
N GLN A 103 -9.68 -9.20 -10.64
CA GLN A 103 -9.06 -9.27 -11.96
C GLN A 103 -8.18 -8.04 -12.25
N ALA A 104 -6.94 -8.32 -12.63
CA ALA A 104 -6.00 -7.32 -13.14
C ALA A 104 -6.49 -6.82 -14.50
N ARG A 105 -6.28 -5.53 -14.78
CA ARG A 105 -6.54 -4.99 -16.12
C ARG A 105 -5.55 -5.60 -17.13
N THR A 106 -6.06 -5.93 -18.31
CA THR A 106 -5.27 -6.37 -19.46
C THR A 106 -4.85 -5.20 -20.36
N GLU A 107 -5.59 -4.09 -20.31
CA GLU A 107 -5.36 -2.91 -21.14
C GLU A 107 -5.25 -1.64 -20.29
N CYS A 108 -4.36 -0.73 -20.73
CA CYS A 108 -4.12 0.54 -20.08
C CYS A 108 -5.31 1.50 -20.27
N ARG A 109 -5.88 2.00 -19.17
CA ARG A 109 -6.99 2.96 -19.21
C ARG A 109 -6.63 4.29 -19.91
N LYS A 110 -5.35 4.66 -19.93
CA LYS A 110 -4.88 5.95 -20.46
C LYS A 110 -4.56 5.91 -21.95
N CYS A 111 -3.94 4.83 -22.44
CA CYS A 111 -3.42 4.77 -23.81
C CYS A 111 -3.86 3.53 -24.60
N GLY A 112 -4.63 2.61 -24.01
CA GLY A 112 -5.09 1.38 -24.68
C GLY A 112 -4.03 0.31 -24.88
N ALA A 113 -2.75 0.57 -24.57
CA ALA A 113 -1.69 -0.43 -24.72
C ALA A 113 -1.93 -1.65 -23.81
N ALA A 114 -1.54 -2.83 -24.31
CA ALA A 114 -1.54 -4.06 -23.53
C ALA A 114 -0.66 -3.92 -22.28
N LEU A 115 -1.15 -4.39 -21.14
CA LEU A 115 -0.44 -4.39 -19.87
C LEU A 115 0.32 -5.71 -19.72
N ALA A 116 1.62 -5.61 -19.41
CA ALA A 116 2.42 -6.77 -19.08
C ALA A 116 1.84 -7.51 -17.85
N LYS A 117 2.14 -8.80 -17.73
CA LYS A 117 1.90 -9.58 -16.50
C LYS A 117 2.70 -8.99 -15.30
N PRO A 118 2.32 -9.30 -14.04
CA PRO A 118 2.94 -8.73 -12.85
C PRO A 118 4.44 -9.02 -12.81
#